data_AF-A0A960DJI5-F1
#
_entry.id   AF-A0A960DJI5-F1
#
_cell.length_a   1.000
_cell.length_b   1.000
_cell.length_c   1.000
_cell.angle_alpha   90.00
_cell.angle_beta   90.00
_cell.angle_gamma   90.00
#
_symmetry.space_group_name_H-M   'P 1'
#
loop_
_entity.id
_entity.type
_entity.pdbx_description
1 polymer ?
#
loop_
_entity_poly.entity_id
_entity_poly.type
_entity_poly.pdbx_seq_one_letter_code
_entity_poly.pdbx_strand_id
1 'polypeptide(L)'
;MSDADLRITTLDSGLTVATERVPGTLSVAIGAWVAVGSRDEPDRLAGVSHFLEHLLFKGTDRRTAQEISRGVDRLGGDFNAFTAREYTAYYCRLPARHALFAADLLGEVLCHPALRDEDVDSERQVILEELAMDDDQPDEVAHRLFASSLFQDHPLGRDPAGDRDHVRAITADDVRSFFGQH
;
A
#
# COMPACT_ATOMS: atom_id res chain seq x y z
N MET A 1 22.83 0.33 -18.33
CA MET A 1 21.85 1.39 -18.01
C MET A 1 22.67 2.61 -17.64
N SER A 2 22.64 3.68 -18.44
CA SER A 2 23.37 4.91 -18.09
C SER A 2 22.49 5.75 -17.18
N ASP A 3 23.06 6.22 -16.08
CA ASP A 3 22.49 7.11 -15.05
C ASP A 3 22.05 8.51 -15.59
N ALA A 4 22.00 8.68 -16.91
CA ALA A 4 21.84 9.97 -17.60
C ALA A 4 20.38 10.45 -17.72
N ASP A 5 19.39 9.59 -17.48
CA ASP A 5 17.96 9.90 -17.66
C ASP A 5 17.16 9.95 -16.35
N LEU A 6 17.78 9.68 -15.19
CA LEU A 6 17.16 9.85 -13.87
C LEU A 6 17.22 11.32 -13.44
N ARG A 7 16.06 11.88 -13.07
CA ARG A 7 15.94 13.23 -12.51
C ARG A 7 15.22 13.15 -11.18
N ILE A 8 15.78 13.80 -10.17
CA ILE A 8 15.20 13.89 -8.83
C ILE A 8 14.92 15.37 -8.56
N THR A 9 13.69 15.68 -8.19
CA THR A 9 13.25 17.03 -7.84
C THR A 9 12.59 16.99 -6.47
N THR A 10 13.00 17.84 -5.54
CA THR A 10 12.30 18.05 -4.28
C THR A 10 11.40 19.28 -4.43
N LEU A 11 10.10 19.09 -4.22
CA LEU A 11 9.11 20.16 -4.27
C LEU A 11 9.16 21.01 -3.00
N ASP A 12 8.57 22.20 -3.03
CA ASP A 12 8.49 23.09 -1.85
C ASP A 12 7.73 22.46 -0.67
N SER A 13 6.86 21.47 -0.94
CA SER A 13 6.18 20.66 0.08
C SER A 13 7.08 19.64 0.78
N GLY A 14 8.33 19.46 0.33
CA GLY A 14 9.24 18.40 0.78
C GLY A 14 9.08 17.06 0.05
N LEU A 15 8.03 16.90 -0.78
CA LEU A 15 7.85 15.68 -1.58
C LEU A 15 8.97 15.55 -2.61
N THR A 16 9.60 14.37 -2.64
CA THR A 16 10.63 14.04 -3.63
C THR A 16 10.03 13.29 -4.80
N VAL A 17 10.23 13.80 -6.01
CA VAL A 17 9.77 13.20 -7.26
C VAL A 17 10.98 12.72 -8.05
N ALA A 18 11.08 11.40 -8.23
CA ALA A 18 12.05 10.77 -9.11
C ALA A 18 11.39 10.39 -10.44
N THR A 19 11.97 10.80 -11.56
CA THR A 19 11.49 10.45 -12.90
C THR A 19 12.64 9.91 -13.74
N GLU A 20 12.42 8.79 -14.40
CA GLU A 20 13.36 8.21 -15.37
C GLU A 20 12.65 8.05 -16.71
N ARG A 21 13.25 8.58 -17.78
CA ARG A 21 12.74 8.34 -19.14
C ARG A 21 13.36 7.07 -19.70
N VAL A 22 12.53 6.09 -20.04
CA VAL A 22 12.97 4.85 -20.69
C VAL A 22 12.66 4.93 -22.20
N PRO A 23 13.66 5.14 -23.08
CA PRO A 23 13.42 5.28 -24.52
C PRO A 23 12.78 4.02 -25.13
N GLY A 24 11.80 4.21 -26.02
CA GLY A 24 11.11 3.13 -26.72
C GLY A 24 9.90 2.55 -25.97
N THR A 25 9.69 2.92 -24.70
CA THR A 25 8.54 2.49 -23.91
C THR A 25 7.31 3.36 -24.22
N LEU A 26 6.15 2.71 -24.42
CA LEU A 26 4.84 3.36 -24.65
C LEU A 26 3.92 3.32 -23.43
N SER A 27 4.39 2.75 -22.32
CA SER A 27 3.74 2.72 -21.00
C SER A 27 4.46 3.63 -20.01
N VAL A 28 3.83 3.85 -18.86
CA VAL A 28 4.43 4.52 -17.71
C VAL A 28 4.05 3.73 -16.45
N ALA A 29 4.97 3.69 -15.49
CA ALA A 29 4.71 3.29 -14.12
C ALA A 29 4.85 4.53 -13.25
N ILE A 30 3.80 4.87 -12.50
CA ILE A 30 3.82 5.95 -11.52
C ILE A 30 3.52 5.30 -10.19
N GLY A 31 4.27 5.65 -9.15
CA GLY A 31 4.01 5.15 -7.82
C GLY A 31 4.39 6.15 -6.74
N ALA A 32 3.86 5.92 -5.56
CA ALA A 32 4.17 6.64 -4.34
C ALA A 32 4.69 5.65 -3.30
N TRP A 33 5.80 6.02 -2.67
CA TRP A 33 6.39 5.28 -1.56
C TRP A 33 6.21 6.10 -0.30
N VAL A 34 5.38 5.59 0.61
CA VAL A 34 5.21 6.14 1.95
C VAL A 34 6.23 5.46 2.84
N ALA A 35 7.09 6.24 3.52
CA ALA A 35 8.17 5.74 4.37
C ALA A 35 7.65 5.25 5.74
N VAL A 36 6.57 4.46 5.70
CA VAL A 36 5.88 3.85 6.83
C VAL A 36 5.52 2.43 6.43
N GLY A 37 5.96 1.47 7.23
CA GLY A 37 5.61 0.06 7.10
C GLY A 37 5.44 -0.60 8.46
N SER A 38 5.40 -1.93 8.49
CA SER A 38 5.03 -2.65 9.72
C SER A 38 5.98 -2.47 10.91
N ARG A 39 7.21 -2.02 10.69
CA ARG A 39 8.15 -1.70 11.78
C ARG A 39 7.75 -0.45 12.56
N ASP A 40 7.01 0.46 11.92
CA ASP A 40 6.67 1.78 12.44
C ASP A 40 5.36 1.72 13.25
N GLU A 41 4.72 0.55 13.29
CA GLU A 41 3.45 0.31 13.97
C GLU A 41 3.63 0.18 15.49
N PRO A 42 2.74 0.81 16.28
CA PRO A 42 2.60 0.47 17.69
C PRO A 42 2.25 -1.02 17.84
N ASP A 43 2.79 -1.69 18.86
CA ASP A 43 2.58 -3.13 19.10
C ASP A 43 1.10 -3.51 19.08
N ARG A 44 0.23 -2.68 19.69
CA ARG A 44 -1.21 -2.90 19.76
C ARG A 44 -1.94 -2.85 18.40
N LEU A 45 -1.28 -2.31 17.35
CA LEU A 45 -1.80 -2.10 16.01
C LEU A 45 -1.00 -2.86 14.95
N ALA A 46 -0.32 -3.96 15.32
CA ALA A 46 0.41 -4.76 14.34
C ALA A 46 -0.49 -5.17 13.16
N GLY A 47 -0.04 -4.88 11.94
CA GLY A 47 -0.77 -5.08 10.68
C GLY A 47 -1.58 -3.88 10.20
N VAL A 48 -1.60 -2.75 10.92
CA VAL A 48 -2.41 -1.57 10.53
C VAL A 48 -1.96 -0.93 9.21
N SER A 49 -0.67 -1.00 8.86
CA SER A 49 -0.16 -0.47 7.58
C SER A 49 -0.71 -1.28 6.41
N HIS A 50 -0.70 -2.61 6.52
CA HIS A 50 -1.28 -3.52 5.54
C HIS A 50 -2.82 -3.38 5.48
N PHE A 51 -3.47 -3.20 6.63
CA PHE A 51 -4.90 -2.93 6.67
C PHE A 51 -5.24 -1.63 5.90
N LEU A 52 -4.47 -0.57 6.15
CA LEU A 52 -4.64 0.71 5.49
C LEU A 52 -4.42 0.59 3.97
N GLU A 53 -3.42 -0.19 3.55
CA GLU A 53 -3.19 -0.54 2.14
C GLU A 53 -4.47 -1.05 1.46
N HIS A 54 -5.14 -2.05 2.04
CA HIS A 54 -6.40 -2.58 1.51
C HIS A 54 -7.49 -1.50 1.41
N LEU A 55 -7.61 -0.67 2.44
CA LEU A 55 -8.67 0.33 2.54
C LEU A 55 -8.51 1.48 1.56
N LEU A 56 -7.27 1.82 1.17
CA LEU A 56 -7.03 2.85 0.17
C LEU A 56 -7.62 2.48 -1.21
N PHE A 57 -7.85 1.19 -1.48
CA PHE A 57 -8.57 0.74 -2.68
C PHE A 57 -10.10 0.75 -2.54
N LYS A 58 -10.66 0.93 -1.34
CA LYS A 58 -12.12 0.89 -1.08
C LYS A 58 -12.85 2.18 -1.45
N GLY A 59 -12.12 3.14 -2.00
CA GLY A 59 -12.68 4.36 -2.57
C GLY A 59 -12.24 5.61 -1.85
N THR A 60 -12.69 6.72 -2.39
CA THR A 60 -12.40 8.10 -1.95
C THR A 60 -13.72 8.82 -1.74
N ASP A 61 -13.66 10.09 -1.34
CA ASP A 61 -14.84 10.97 -1.30
C ASP A 61 -15.47 11.19 -2.69
N ARG A 62 -14.71 10.93 -3.76
CA ARG A 62 -15.09 11.24 -5.14
C ARG A 62 -15.38 10.01 -5.99
N ARG A 63 -14.85 8.84 -5.63
CA ARG A 63 -14.96 7.60 -6.39
C ARG A 63 -15.20 6.42 -5.47
N THR A 64 -16.09 5.54 -5.89
CA THR A 64 -16.23 4.20 -5.32
C THR A 64 -15.05 3.31 -5.71
N ALA A 65 -14.79 2.25 -4.94
CA ALA A 65 -13.81 1.21 -5.29
C ALA A 65 -14.00 0.68 -6.73
N GLN A 66 -15.26 0.48 -7.14
CA GLN A 66 -15.61 0.01 -8.47
C GLN A 66 -15.29 1.04 -9.56
N GLU A 67 -15.44 2.33 -9.30
CA GLU A 67 -15.07 3.38 -10.25
C GLU A 67 -13.55 3.51 -10.39
N ILE A 68 -12.80 3.33 -9.30
CA ILE A 68 -11.33 3.27 -9.32
C ILE A 68 -10.88 2.10 -10.21
N SER A 69 -11.31 0.87 -9.89
CA SER A 69 -10.94 -0.33 -10.65
C SER A 69 -11.35 -0.21 -12.13
N ARG A 70 -12.62 0.12 -12.43
CA ARG A 70 -13.07 0.28 -13.82
C ARG A 70 -12.37 1.42 -14.54
N GLY A 71 -11.97 2.48 -13.84
CA GLY A 71 -11.24 3.60 -14.40
C GLY A 71 -9.88 3.16 -14.94
N VAL A 72 -9.14 2.38 -14.15
CA VAL A 72 -7.84 1.80 -14.53
C VAL A 72 -8.00 0.75 -15.63
N ASP A 73 -8.95 -0.19 -15.48
CA ASP A 73 -9.17 -1.30 -16.42
C ASP A 73 -9.52 -0.80 -17.83
N ARG A 74 -10.37 0.23 -17.94
CA ARG A 74 -10.77 0.82 -19.23
C ARG A 74 -9.58 1.39 -20.01
N LEU A 75 -8.50 1.76 -19.32
CA LEU A 75 -7.30 2.31 -19.93
C LEU A 75 -6.26 1.22 -20.24
N GLY A 76 -6.55 -0.04 -19.93
CA GLY A 76 -5.62 -1.17 -20.03
C GLY A 76 -4.49 -1.05 -19.02
N GLY A 77 -4.78 -0.46 -17.85
CA GLY A 77 -3.82 -0.31 -16.77
C GLY A 77 -3.92 -1.39 -15.70
N ASP A 78 -3.01 -1.31 -14.75
CA ASP A 78 -2.94 -2.10 -13.53
C ASP A 78 -2.68 -1.14 -12.36
N PHE A 79 -3.38 -1.30 -11.25
CA PHE A 79 -3.24 -0.46 -10.06
C PHE A 79 -3.17 -1.37 -8.84
N ASN A 80 -2.09 -1.27 -8.08
CA ASN A 80 -1.78 -2.20 -7.02
C ASN A 80 -0.92 -1.53 -5.95
N ALA A 81 -0.74 -2.21 -4.82
CA ALA A 81 0.11 -1.79 -3.73
C ALA A 81 0.82 -2.99 -3.09
N PHE A 82 1.70 -2.70 -2.13
CA PHE A 82 2.19 -3.67 -1.17
C PHE A 82 2.78 -2.95 0.04
N THR A 83 2.70 -3.62 1.19
CA THR A 83 3.26 -3.17 2.46
C THR A 83 4.50 -3.98 2.79
N ALA A 84 5.62 -3.29 2.96
CA ALA A 84 6.85 -3.85 3.49
C ALA A 84 7.04 -3.47 4.96
N ARG A 85 8.13 -3.93 5.55
CA ARG A 85 8.48 -3.58 6.94
C ARG A 85 8.80 -2.10 7.13
N GLU A 86 9.30 -1.42 6.10
CA GLU A 86 9.85 -0.05 6.24
C GLU A 86 9.17 0.98 5.34
N TYR A 87 8.26 0.53 4.47
CA TYR A 87 7.53 1.40 3.56
C TYR A 87 6.28 0.68 3.03
N THR A 88 5.34 1.48 2.53
CA THR A 88 4.17 1.03 1.79
C THR A 88 4.19 1.70 0.43
N ALA A 89 4.02 0.91 -0.64
CA ALA A 89 4.11 1.39 -2.01
C ALA A 89 2.78 1.23 -2.73
N TYR A 90 2.31 2.28 -3.39
CA TYR A 90 1.11 2.29 -4.24
C TYR A 90 1.53 2.67 -5.65
N TYR A 91 1.11 1.93 -6.66
CA TYR A 91 1.56 2.20 -8.02
C TYR A 91 0.52 1.85 -9.07
N CYS A 92 0.53 2.63 -10.16
CA CYS A 92 -0.29 2.43 -11.33
C CYS A 92 0.58 2.33 -12.58
N ARG A 93 0.32 1.30 -13.38
CA ARG A 93 0.99 1.05 -14.67
C ARG A 93 -0.04 1.14 -15.78
N LEU A 94 0.17 2.01 -16.76
CA LEU A 94 -0.78 2.19 -17.86
C LEU A 94 -0.11 2.80 -19.10
N PRO A 95 -0.78 2.89 -20.26
CA PRO A 95 -0.21 3.55 -21.45
C PRO A 95 0.18 5.01 -21.18
N ALA A 96 1.37 5.44 -21.60
CA ALA A 96 1.98 6.72 -21.21
C ALA A 96 1.11 7.97 -21.46
N ARG A 97 0.24 7.92 -22.48
CA ARG A 97 -0.74 8.99 -22.78
C ARG A 97 -1.74 9.26 -21.65
N HIS A 98 -1.89 8.35 -20.69
CA HIS A 98 -2.78 8.51 -19.53
C HIS A 98 -1.99 8.77 -18.22
N ALA A 99 -0.73 9.17 -18.29
CA ALA A 99 0.11 9.44 -17.11
C ALA A 99 -0.55 10.37 -16.07
N LEU A 100 -1.21 11.44 -16.52
CA LEU A 100 -1.90 12.37 -15.63
C LEU A 100 -3.04 11.69 -14.86
N PHE A 101 -3.78 10.76 -15.49
CA PHE A 101 -4.82 10.00 -14.80
C PHE A 101 -4.25 9.15 -13.67
N ALA A 102 -3.12 8.46 -13.89
CA ALA A 102 -2.47 7.66 -12.85
C ALA A 102 -1.96 8.53 -11.69
N ALA A 103 -1.35 9.67 -12.00
CA ALA A 103 -0.88 10.61 -10.97
C ALA A 103 -2.04 11.18 -10.15
N ASP A 104 -3.12 11.61 -10.80
CA ASP A 104 -4.31 12.13 -10.13
C ASP A 104 -4.99 11.06 -9.27
N LEU A 105 -5.08 9.83 -9.77
CA LEU A 105 -5.69 8.71 -9.03
C LEU A 105 -4.88 8.37 -7.77
N LEU A 106 -3.55 8.26 -7.90
CA LEU A 106 -2.67 8.03 -6.76
C LEU A 106 -2.81 9.13 -5.71
N GLY A 107 -2.78 10.40 -6.14
CA GLY A 107 -2.96 11.54 -5.24
C GLY A 107 -4.31 11.51 -4.53
N GLU A 108 -5.39 11.12 -5.22
CA GLU A 108 -6.72 11.05 -4.61
C GLU A 108 -6.83 9.91 -3.58
N VAL A 109 -6.33 8.72 -3.93
CA VAL A 109 -6.34 7.55 -3.04
C VAL A 109 -5.49 7.79 -1.78
N LEU A 110 -4.32 8.42 -1.93
CA LEU A 110 -3.39 8.65 -0.83
C LEU A 110 -3.79 9.80 0.07
N CYS A 111 -4.44 10.84 -0.46
CA CYS A 111 -4.76 12.04 0.32
C CYS A 111 -6.22 12.10 0.79
N HIS A 112 -7.13 11.41 0.11
CA HIS A 112 -8.57 11.47 0.37
C HIS A 112 -9.26 10.10 0.34
N PRO A 113 -8.74 9.07 1.05
CA PRO A 113 -9.43 7.79 1.16
C PRO A 113 -10.69 7.91 2.02
N ALA A 114 -11.72 7.13 1.67
CA ALA A 114 -13.01 7.20 2.36
C ALA A 114 -12.99 6.61 3.79
N LEU A 115 -12.18 5.57 4.01
CA LEU A 115 -12.00 4.88 5.30
C LEU A 115 -13.31 4.67 6.08
N ARG A 116 -14.33 4.11 5.44
CA ARG A 116 -15.66 3.91 6.02
C ARG A 116 -15.64 2.75 7.01
N ASP A 117 -16.47 2.79 8.05
CA ASP A 117 -16.54 1.70 9.05
C ASP A 117 -16.90 0.35 8.39
N GLU A 118 -17.84 0.37 7.45
CA GLU A 118 -18.26 -0.81 6.68
C GLU A 118 -17.14 -1.39 5.79
N ASP A 119 -16.27 -0.54 5.25
CA ASP A 119 -15.12 -0.97 4.46
C ASP A 119 -14.08 -1.64 5.37
N VAL A 120 -13.86 -1.10 6.57
CA VAL A 120 -12.98 -1.70 7.59
C VAL A 120 -13.49 -3.09 7.99
N ASP A 121 -14.80 -3.22 8.24
CA ASP A 121 -15.39 -4.49 8.64
C ASP A 121 -15.32 -5.54 7.53
N SER A 122 -15.56 -5.13 6.28
CA SER A 122 -15.43 -5.99 5.10
C SER A 122 -13.97 -6.43 4.89
N GLU A 123 -13.03 -5.50 4.87
CA GLU A 123 -11.62 -5.81 4.59
C GLU A 123 -10.97 -6.63 5.69
N ARG A 124 -11.41 -6.49 6.94
CA ARG A 124 -10.98 -7.37 8.01
C ARG A 124 -11.15 -8.85 7.64
N GLN A 125 -12.28 -9.21 7.03
CA GLN A 125 -12.53 -10.61 6.66
C GLN A 125 -11.62 -11.05 5.52
N VAL A 126 -11.33 -10.16 4.57
CA VAL A 126 -10.41 -10.44 3.45
C VAL A 126 -9.00 -10.69 3.98
N ILE A 127 -8.49 -9.82 4.86
CA ILE A 127 -7.16 -9.95 5.45
C ILE A 127 -7.06 -11.22 6.33
N LEU A 128 -8.11 -11.56 7.07
CA LEU A 128 -8.13 -12.80 7.86
C LEU A 128 -8.08 -14.06 6.99
N GLU A 129 -8.68 -14.02 5.79
CA GLU A 129 -8.60 -15.10 4.82
C GLU A 129 -7.21 -15.17 4.17
N GLU A 130 -6.62 -14.03 3.82
CA GLU A 130 -5.24 -13.95 3.32
C GLU A 130 -4.24 -14.56 4.31
N LEU A 131 -4.32 -14.19 5.59
CA LEU A 131 -3.51 -14.81 6.65
C LEU A 131 -3.73 -16.32 6.78
N ALA A 132 -4.93 -16.82 6.45
CA ALA A 132 -5.20 -18.26 6.42
C ALA A 132 -4.60 -18.94 5.19
N MET A 133 -4.65 -18.28 4.02
CA MET A 133 -4.01 -18.75 2.81
C MET A 133 -2.47 -18.79 2.94
N ASP A 134 -1.88 -17.80 3.59
CA ASP A 134 -0.43 -17.74 3.84
C ASP A 134 0.03 -18.84 4.82
N ASP A 135 -0.80 -19.18 5.81
CA ASP A 135 -0.54 -20.30 6.72
C ASP A 135 -0.50 -21.66 6.00
N ASP A 136 -1.20 -21.78 4.87
CA ASP A 136 -1.20 -22.97 4.02
C ASP A 136 -0.02 -22.98 3.01
N GLN A 137 0.82 -21.95 2.99
CA GLN A 137 2.01 -21.82 2.14
C GLN A 137 3.30 -22.06 2.94
N PRO A 138 3.98 -23.22 2.78
CA PRO A 138 5.14 -23.57 3.61
C PRO A 138 6.31 -22.60 3.51
N ASP A 139 6.50 -21.96 2.36
CA ASP A 139 7.55 -20.97 2.11
C ASP A 139 7.29 -19.66 2.86
N GLU A 140 6.05 -19.15 2.86
CA GLU A 140 5.66 -17.98 3.65
C GLU A 140 5.82 -18.25 5.16
N VAL A 141 5.35 -19.42 5.63
CA VAL A 141 5.54 -19.85 7.02
C VAL A 141 7.02 -19.91 7.39
N ALA A 142 7.88 -20.47 6.52
CA ALA A 142 9.32 -20.56 6.75
C ALA A 142 9.97 -19.16 6.82
N HIS A 143 9.61 -18.25 5.91
CA HIS A 143 10.12 -16.88 5.90
C HIS A 143 9.71 -16.09 7.15
N ARG A 144 8.45 -16.23 7.58
CA ARG A 144 7.94 -15.59 8.80
C ARG A 144 8.62 -16.11 10.06
N LEU A 145 8.76 -17.43 10.21
CA LEU A 145 9.45 -18.04 11.35
C LEU A 145 10.93 -17.66 11.37
N PHE A 146 11.58 -17.60 10.21
CA PHE A 146 12.97 -17.15 10.10
C PHE A 146 13.12 -15.70 10.56
N ALA A 147 12.28 -14.79 10.06
CA ALA A 147 12.32 -13.37 10.42
C ALA A 147 12.05 -13.14 11.91
N SER A 148 11.02 -13.77 12.48
CA SER A 148 10.69 -13.64 13.90
C SER A 148 11.77 -14.25 14.80
N SER A 149 12.40 -15.35 14.39
CA SER A 149 13.52 -15.95 15.14
C SER A 149 14.78 -15.09 15.10
N LEU A 150 15.05 -14.44 13.96
CA LEU A 150 16.23 -13.60 13.76
C LEU A 150 16.12 -12.27 14.51
N PHE A 151 14.93 -11.66 14.48
CA PHE A 151 14.71 -10.31 14.99
C PHE A 151 14.00 -10.27 16.35
N GLN A 152 13.45 -11.39 16.84
CA GLN A 152 12.86 -11.54 18.18
C GLN A 152 11.89 -10.39 18.51
N ASP A 153 12.20 -9.60 19.54
CA ASP A 153 11.38 -8.48 20.02
C ASP A 153 11.45 -7.23 19.12
N HIS A 154 12.34 -7.21 18.13
CA HIS A 154 12.48 -6.09 17.22
C HIS A 154 11.30 -6.05 16.23
N PRO A 155 10.69 -4.89 15.94
CA PRO A 155 9.53 -4.79 15.05
C PRO A 155 9.74 -5.39 13.64
N LEU A 156 10.98 -5.40 13.15
CA LEU A 156 11.34 -6.09 11.89
C LEU A 156 11.05 -7.60 11.89
N GLY A 157 10.92 -8.24 13.05
CA GLY A 157 10.54 -9.64 13.17
C GLY A 157 9.06 -9.91 12.93
N ARG A 158 8.23 -8.86 12.91
CA ARG A 158 6.79 -8.98 12.69
C ARG A 158 6.48 -9.32 11.24
N ASP A 159 5.36 -10.00 11.08
CA ASP A 159 4.69 -10.15 9.80
C ASP A 159 4.08 -8.80 9.41
N PRO A 160 4.31 -8.27 8.19
CA PRO A 160 3.62 -7.07 7.71
C PRO A 160 2.09 -7.13 7.78
N ALA A 161 1.49 -8.31 7.61
CA ALA A 161 0.04 -8.49 7.73
C ALA A 161 -0.46 -8.53 9.19
N GLY A 162 0.45 -8.50 10.17
CA GLY A 162 0.14 -8.65 11.59
C GLY A 162 -0.22 -10.10 11.95
N ASP A 163 -1.02 -10.26 13.01
CA ASP A 163 -1.62 -11.55 13.35
C ASP A 163 -3.14 -11.44 13.47
N ARG A 164 -3.79 -12.59 13.55
CA ARG A 164 -5.26 -12.68 13.58
C ARG A 164 -5.89 -11.93 14.75
N ASP A 165 -5.21 -11.87 15.90
CA ASP A 165 -5.77 -11.23 17.09
C ASP A 165 -5.70 -9.71 16.95
N HIS A 166 -4.58 -9.18 16.43
CA HIS A 166 -4.45 -7.76 16.12
C HIS A 166 -5.42 -7.33 15.00
N VAL A 167 -5.49 -8.05 13.88
CA VAL A 167 -6.41 -7.75 12.77
C VAL A 167 -7.88 -7.74 13.24
N ARG A 168 -8.25 -8.63 14.17
CA ARG A 168 -9.58 -8.64 14.78
C ARG A 168 -9.84 -7.44 15.69
N ALA A 169 -8.82 -6.96 16.38
CA ALA A 169 -8.93 -5.89 17.36
C ALA A 169 -8.85 -4.48 16.75
N ILE A 170 -8.20 -4.30 15.59
CA ILE A 170 -8.06 -3.00 14.92
C ILE A 170 -9.44 -2.40 14.59
N THR A 171 -9.67 -1.18 15.06
CA THR A 171 -10.91 -0.42 14.83
C THR A 171 -10.75 0.57 13.67
N ALA A 172 -11.88 1.04 13.12
CA ALA A 172 -11.86 2.08 12.08
C ALA A 172 -11.21 3.38 12.58
N ASP A 173 -11.40 3.72 13.86
CA ASP A 173 -10.77 4.89 14.47
C ASP A 173 -9.26 4.74 14.63
N ASP A 174 -8.77 3.53 14.91
CA ASP A 174 -7.33 3.25 14.91
C ASP A 174 -6.72 3.45 13.52
N VAL A 175 -7.38 2.92 12.47
CA VAL A 175 -6.94 3.10 11.08
C VAL A 175 -6.89 4.58 10.70
N ARG A 176 -7.97 5.33 10.96
CA ARG A 176 -8.03 6.77 10.65
C ARG A 176 -6.99 7.56 11.44
N SER A 177 -6.78 7.21 12.70
CA SER A 177 -5.78 7.85 13.55
C SER A 177 -4.36 7.58 13.03
N PHE A 178 -4.07 6.35 12.61
CA PHE A 178 -2.79 5.98 12.03
C PHE A 178 -2.56 6.72 10.70
N PHE A 179 -3.56 6.73 9.80
CA PHE A 179 -3.52 7.50 8.55
C PHE A 179 -3.34 9.01 8.76
N GLY A 180 -3.96 9.59 9.80
CA GLY A 180 -3.80 11.03 10.08
C GLY A 180 -2.45 11.42 10.67
N GLN A 181 -1.68 10.46 11.19
CA GLN A 181 -0.37 10.69 11.82
C GLN A 181 0.81 10.50 10.87
N HIS A 182 0.62 9.76 9.78
CA HIS A 182 1.64 9.25 8.88
C HIS A 182 1.40 9.69 7.44
#